data_AF-A0A3D2UCP2-F1
#
_entry.id   AF-A0A3D2UCP2-F1
#
_cell.length_a   1.000
_cell.length_b   1.000
_cell.length_c   1.000
_cell.angle_alpha   90.00
_cell.angle_beta   90.00
_cell.angle_gamma   90.00
#
_symmetry.space_group_name_H-M   'P 1'
#
loop_
_entity.id
_entity.type
_entity.pdbx_description
1 polymer ?
#
loop_
_entity_poly.entity_id
_entity_poly.type
_entity_poly.pdbx_seq_one_letter_code
_entity_poly.pdbx_strand_id
1 'polypeptide(L)'
;MTRTTDIYDIKSWLFILGLPAALVACEASGPVDCCAEIAVVDVLPTRAMVLSLNDSLTFKAIPRDSRGIAQTANTVGWSSSDLSVATITPDGKAIAVGQGKTIIAASADGISGSAWLEVFVPSEIESYLPGQSYVGREGYAEYIPGELPVVISAPHGGDLKPNEINDRTYGVTGADRNTRDLTFRVREALIDATGYAPHVIISHLHRSKLDPNREIVEAAQGDLYAELAWTEFQDFIRIARETVATDYGSGMYFDMHGHGHPIHRIELGYLLGRSDLNLSDNFLDNTTIRDKSSLRSLGTESELSFSRLLRGETSFGGYLQAAGFRSVPSPSDPSPNEDAYFTGGYNTRRWGSLTGGEVVSGIQLEHQFTGIRDTQANRQAYAVVLAEVIELYMEEHFGFFEPN
;
A
#
# COMPACT_ATOMS: atom_id res chain seq x y z
N MET A 1 18.32 14.87 -23.79
CA MET A 1 18.59 15.55 -22.51
C MET A 1 18.56 14.50 -21.43
N THR A 2 19.74 14.10 -20.98
CA THR A 2 19.96 13.17 -19.88
C THR A 2 19.53 13.82 -18.57
N ARG A 3 18.63 13.18 -17.81
CA ARG A 3 18.42 13.50 -16.39
C ARG A 3 18.89 12.32 -15.55
N THR A 4 19.95 12.62 -14.82
CA THR A 4 20.59 11.87 -13.75
C THR A 4 19.63 11.65 -12.58
N THR A 5 19.60 10.42 -12.07
CA THR A 5 18.97 10.02 -10.81
C THR A 5 19.96 10.25 -9.66
N ASP A 6 19.65 11.20 -8.78
CA ASP A 6 20.35 11.38 -7.50
C ASP A 6 19.69 10.48 -6.44
N ILE A 7 20.48 9.54 -5.90
CA ILE A 7 20.13 8.74 -4.72
C ILE A 7 20.73 9.45 -3.50
N TYR A 8 19.87 9.77 -2.53
CA TYR A 8 20.24 10.42 -1.29
C TYR A 8 20.96 9.46 -0.32
N ASP A 9 22.17 9.85 0.05
CA ASP A 9 23.04 9.24 1.06
C ASP A 9 22.56 9.62 2.48
N ILE A 10 21.98 8.67 3.23
CA ILE A 10 21.58 8.88 4.63
C ILE A 10 22.74 8.43 5.54
N LYS A 11 23.56 9.39 5.97
CA LYS A 11 24.50 9.24 7.07
C LYS A 11 23.78 9.40 8.40
N SER A 12 23.57 8.31 9.13
CA SER A 12 23.08 8.35 10.50
C SER A 12 24.21 8.70 11.48
N TRP A 13 24.00 9.79 12.21
CA TRP A 13 24.85 10.25 13.32
C TRP A 13 24.47 9.48 14.59
N LEU A 14 25.42 8.76 15.20
CA LEU A 14 25.27 8.26 16.57
C LEU A 14 25.80 9.29 17.57
N PHE A 15 24.90 9.82 18.42
CA PHE A 15 25.26 10.54 19.65
C PHE A 15 25.67 9.53 20.73
N ILE A 16 26.91 9.64 21.22
CA ILE A 16 27.38 8.91 22.41
C ILE A 16 27.25 9.85 23.62
N LEU A 17 26.34 9.52 24.54
CA LEU A 17 26.30 10.11 25.88
C LEU A 17 27.32 9.40 26.77
N GLY A 18 28.28 10.15 27.28
CA GLY A 18 29.29 9.67 28.23
C GLY A 18 28.74 9.52 29.65
N LEU A 19 29.05 8.39 30.28
CA LEU A 19 29.00 8.18 31.72
C LEU A 19 30.35 7.56 32.15
N PRO A 20 31.01 8.07 33.20
CA PRO A 20 32.28 7.50 33.66
C PRO A 20 32.00 6.28 34.56
N ALA A 21 32.37 5.10 34.10
CA ALA A 21 32.42 3.90 34.95
C ALA A 21 33.80 3.83 35.63
N ALA A 22 33.78 3.79 36.95
CA ALA A 22 34.96 3.65 37.80
C ALA A 22 35.68 2.32 37.52
N LEU A 23 37.00 2.40 37.33
CA LEU A 23 37.90 1.26 37.21
C LEU A 23 38.05 0.60 38.59
N VAL A 24 37.49 -0.60 38.76
CA VAL A 24 37.99 -1.56 39.75
C VAL A 24 38.69 -2.65 38.95
N ALA A 25 40.01 -2.56 38.87
CA ALA A 25 40.84 -3.62 38.32
C ALA A 25 40.97 -4.72 39.38
N CYS A 26 40.27 -5.83 39.16
CA CYS A 26 40.61 -7.11 39.76
C CYS A 26 41.29 -7.92 38.64
N GLU A 27 42.61 -8.11 38.77
CA GLU A 27 43.38 -9.00 37.93
C GLU A 27 42.91 -10.44 38.13
N ALA A 28 42.30 -10.99 37.08
CA ALA A 28 42.30 -12.42 36.83
C ALA A 28 42.76 -12.61 35.38
N SER A 29 44.07 -12.56 35.16
CA SER A 29 44.72 -12.96 33.91
C SER A 29 44.67 -14.48 33.78
N GLY A 30 43.50 -15.01 33.45
CA GLY A 30 43.40 -16.29 32.74
C GLY A 30 43.91 -16.11 31.30
N PRO A 31 44.37 -17.19 30.64
CA PRO A 31 44.81 -17.08 29.25
C PRO A 31 43.61 -16.57 28.42
N VAL A 32 43.83 -15.50 27.67
CA VAL A 32 42.88 -15.08 26.63
C VAL A 32 42.95 -16.19 25.59
N ASP A 33 42.02 -17.13 25.69
CA ASP A 33 41.88 -18.24 24.76
C ASP A 33 41.58 -17.64 23.39
N CYS A 34 42.63 -17.51 22.58
CA CYS A 34 42.61 -16.84 21.28
C CYS A 34 41.93 -17.69 20.20
N CYS A 35 41.31 -18.81 20.57
CA CYS A 35 40.61 -19.72 19.68
C CYS A 35 39.37 -20.34 20.37
N ALA A 36 38.46 -19.51 20.90
CA ALA A 36 37.18 -20.05 21.38
C ALA A 36 36.44 -20.76 20.23
N GLU A 37 36.03 -22.01 20.47
CA GLU A 37 35.39 -22.85 19.46
C GLU A 37 34.09 -22.20 18.93
N ILE A 38 33.94 -22.20 17.60
CA ILE A 38 32.72 -21.75 16.94
C ILE A 38 31.58 -22.68 17.35
N ALA A 39 30.48 -22.11 17.84
CA ALA A 39 29.28 -22.84 18.24
C ALA A 39 28.11 -22.60 17.28
N VAL A 40 28.08 -21.46 16.60
CA VAL A 40 27.04 -21.08 15.63
C VAL A 40 27.61 -20.20 14.53
N VAL A 41 26.99 -20.25 13.35
CA VAL A 41 27.28 -19.32 12.24
C VAL A 41 25.99 -18.59 11.90
N ASP A 42 25.95 -17.27 12.08
CA ASP A 42 24.83 -16.47 11.55
C ASP A 42 25.06 -16.21 10.07
N VAL A 43 24.04 -16.43 9.24
CA VAL A 43 24.06 -16.05 7.82
C VAL A 43 23.12 -14.87 7.64
N LEU A 44 23.68 -13.72 7.27
CA LEU A 44 22.95 -12.48 7.12
C LEU A 44 22.94 -11.98 5.66
N PRO A 45 21.80 -11.46 5.16
CA PRO A 45 20.49 -11.45 5.83
C PRO A 45 19.91 -12.87 6.01
N THR A 46 19.06 -13.10 7.01
CA THR A 46 18.47 -14.43 7.27
C THR A 46 17.40 -14.83 6.23
N ARG A 47 16.80 -13.84 5.57
CA ARG A 47 15.94 -13.98 4.40
C ARG A 47 16.29 -12.89 3.39
N ALA A 48 16.33 -13.24 2.11
CA ALA A 48 16.53 -12.31 1.01
C ALA A 48 15.66 -12.68 -0.19
N MET A 49 15.45 -11.70 -1.06
CA MET A 49 14.75 -11.85 -2.32
C MET A 49 15.49 -11.10 -3.41
N VAL A 50 15.55 -11.69 -4.61
CA VAL A 50 16.07 -11.05 -5.81
C VAL A 50 14.96 -11.02 -6.85
N LEU A 51 14.77 -9.86 -7.48
CA LEU A 51 13.62 -9.58 -8.35
C LEU A 51 13.90 -9.80 -9.85
N SER A 52 15.11 -10.24 -10.21
CA SER A 52 15.51 -10.46 -11.60
C SER A 52 16.53 -11.61 -11.72
N LEU A 53 16.69 -12.16 -12.91
CA LEU A 53 17.73 -13.16 -13.18
C LEU A 53 19.08 -12.50 -13.39
N ASN A 54 20.15 -13.19 -12.98
CA ASN A 54 21.54 -12.72 -13.00
C ASN A 54 21.89 -11.57 -12.04
N ASP A 55 20.89 -10.97 -11.38
CA ASP A 55 21.14 -10.13 -10.23
C ASP A 55 21.72 -10.95 -9.08
N SER A 56 22.36 -10.24 -8.15
CA SER A 56 23.13 -10.86 -7.08
C SER A 56 23.00 -10.11 -5.76
N LEU A 57 23.11 -10.87 -4.68
CA LEU A 57 23.11 -10.36 -3.31
C LEU A 57 24.22 -11.05 -2.52
N THR A 58 24.91 -10.31 -1.66
CA THR A 58 25.98 -10.86 -0.84
C THR A 58 25.46 -11.24 0.54
N PHE A 59 25.65 -12.50 0.90
CA PHE A 59 25.46 -12.99 2.26
C PHE A 59 26.78 -12.88 3.04
N LYS A 60 26.66 -12.67 4.35
CA LYS A 60 27.79 -12.65 5.28
C LYS A 60 27.62 -13.75 6.31
N ALA A 61 28.68 -14.51 6.54
CA ALA A 61 28.77 -15.47 7.63
C ALA A 61 29.41 -14.79 8.84
N ILE A 62 28.79 -14.90 10.01
CA ILE A 62 29.31 -14.39 11.28
C ILE A 62 29.40 -15.56 12.25
N PRO A 63 30.55 -16.24 12.34
CA PRO A 63 30.77 -17.29 13.33
C PRO A 63 30.78 -16.70 14.74
N ARG A 64 30.19 -17.40 15.72
CA ARG A 64 30.19 -17.01 17.13
C ARG A 64 30.49 -18.21 18.02
N ASP A 65 31.13 -17.93 19.15
CA ASP A 65 31.33 -18.93 20.20
C ASP A 65 30.04 -19.17 21.01
N SER A 66 30.10 -20.07 21.98
CA SER A 66 28.97 -20.40 22.87
C SER A 66 28.49 -19.23 23.75
N ARG A 67 29.26 -18.14 23.83
CA ARG A 67 28.91 -16.91 24.56
C ARG A 67 28.32 -15.84 23.63
N GLY A 68 28.17 -16.13 22.34
CA GLY A 68 27.66 -15.20 21.32
C GLY A 68 28.70 -14.19 20.82
N ILE A 69 29.98 -14.34 21.20
CA ILE A 69 31.06 -13.46 20.77
C ILE A 69 31.52 -13.87 19.37
N ALA A 70 31.57 -12.89 18.46
CA ALA A 70 31.99 -13.12 17.08
C ALA A 70 33.45 -13.62 17.03
N GLN A 71 33.69 -14.64 16.21
CA GLN A 71 34.99 -15.27 16.00
C GLN A 71 35.44 -15.09 14.55
N THR A 72 36.75 -15.16 14.34
CA THR A 72 37.35 -15.21 13.01
C THR A 72 37.47 -16.66 12.57
N ALA A 73 36.86 -17.03 11.45
CA ALA A 73 37.08 -18.31 10.81
C ALA A 73 38.20 -18.20 9.77
N ASN A 74 39.06 -19.22 9.68
CA ASN A 74 40.13 -19.27 8.67
C ASN A 74 39.58 -19.43 7.25
N THR A 75 38.46 -20.13 7.10
CA THR A 75 37.77 -20.31 5.82
C THR A 75 36.28 -20.49 6.07
N VAL A 76 35.46 -19.89 5.21
CA VAL A 76 34.01 -20.11 5.17
C VAL A 76 33.66 -20.82 3.88
N GLY A 77 33.03 -21.99 3.98
CA GLY A 77 32.45 -22.69 2.85
C GLY A 77 31.03 -22.22 2.59
N TRP A 78 30.66 -21.99 1.33
CA TRP A 78 29.31 -21.59 0.93
C TRP A 78 28.66 -22.64 0.05
N SER A 79 27.35 -22.81 0.18
CA SER A 79 26.56 -23.68 -0.69
C SER A 79 25.12 -23.17 -0.85
N SER A 80 24.47 -23.58 -1.94
CA SER A 80 23.04 -23.41 -2.17
C SER A 80 22.40 -24.79 -2.25
N SER A 81 21.23 -24.96 -1.64
CA SER A 81 20.49 -26.23 -1.69
C SER A 81 19.92 -26.55 -3.08
N ASP A 82 19.73 -25.52 -3.91
CA ASP A 82 19.24 -25.65 -5.29
C ASP A 82 19.98 -24.66 -6.22
N LEU A 83 20.87 -25.20 -7.04
CA LEU A 83 21.67 -24.43 -8.01
C LEU A 83 20.87 -23.99 -9.24
N SER A 84 19.68 -24.56 -9.48
CA SER A 84 18.79 -24.09 -10.54
C SER A 84 18.07 -22.78 -10.15
N VAL A 85 17.95 -22.51 -8.85
CA VAL A 85 17.39 -21.27 -8.31
C VAL A 85 18.48 -20.22 -8.13
N ALA A 86 19.57 -20.55 -7.41
CA ALA A 86 20.69 -19.64 -7.24
C ALA A 86 22.01 -20.36 -7.01
N THR A 87 23.09 -19.78 -7.53
CA THR A 87 24.47 -20.17 -7.22
C THR A 87 25.05 -19.25 -6.17
N ILE A 88 26.14 -19.67 -5.51
CA ILE A 88 26.86 -18.81 -4.57
C ILE A 88 28.37 -18.97 -4.72
N THR A 89 29.08 -17.85 -4.71
CA THR A 89 30.54 -17.81 -4.82
C THR A 89 31.23 -18.03 -3.47
N PRO A 90 32.54 -18.34 -3.44
CA PRO A 90 33.29 -18.47 -2.19
C PRO A 90 33.32 -17.22 -1.29
N ASP A 91 33.11 -16.02 -1.86
CA ASP A 91 32.98 -14.76 -1.12
C ASP A 91 31.55 -14.49 -0.61
N GLY A 92 30.63 -15.44 -0.76
CA GLY A 92 29.26 -15.33 -0.27
C GLY A 92 28.31 -14.55 -1.18
N LYS A 93 28.70 -14.29 -2.44
CA LYS A 93 27.84 -13.62 -3.41
C LYS A 93 26.91 -14.63 -4.08
N ALA A 94 25.62 -14.57 -3.74
CA ALA A 94 24.59 -15.37 -4.39
C ALA A 94 24.16 -14.71 -5.71
N ILE A 95 23.99 -15.50 -6.77
CA ILE A 95 23.57 -15.05 -8.10
C ILE A 95 22.30 -15.81 -8.48
N ALA A 96 21.25 -15.06 -8.84
CA ALA A 96 19.95 -15.61 -9.23
C ALA A 96 20.03 -16.30 -10.61
N VAL A 97 19.53 -17.53 -10.69
CA VAL A 97 19.56 -18.38 -11.90
C VAL A 97 18.15 -18.67 -12.42
N GLY A 98 17.21 -18.98 -11.53
CA GLY A 98 15.85 -19.35 -11.89
C GLY A 98 14.86 -19.03 -10.77
N GLN A 99 13.58 -18.88 -11.12
CA GLN A 99 12.52 -18.58 -10.16
C GLN A 99 12.35 -19.74 -9.16
N GLY A 100 12.27 -19.41 -7.87
CA GLY A 100 12.10 -20.40 -6.81
C GLY A 100 12.69 -19.96 -5.47
N LYS A 101 12.70 -20.88 -4.50
CA LYS A 101 13.27 -20.67 -3.17
C LYS A 101 14.41 -21.67 -2.95
N THR A 102 15.52 -21.21 -2.39
CA THR A 102 16.68 -22.04 -2.02
C THR A 102 17.22 -21.63 -0.66
N ILE A 103 17.97 -22.52 -0.02
CA ILE A 103 18.69 -22.26 1.23
C ILE A 103 20.15 -21.99 0.89
N ILE A 104 20.65 -20.86 1.36
CA ILE A 104 22.07 -20.50 1.32
C ILE A 104 22.69 -20.90 2.66
N ALA A 105 23.70 -21.76 2.64
CA ALA A 105 24.39 -22.22 3.84
C ALA A 105 25.86 -21.76 3.84
N ALA A 106 26.33 -21.35 5.03
CA ALA A 106 27.73 -21.07 5.31
C ALA A 106 28.25 -22.05 6.37
N SER A 107 29.46 -22.58 6.17
CA SER A 107 30.12 -23.48 7.12
C SER A 107 31.48 -22.93 7.53
N ALA A 108 31.72 -22.85 8.84
CA ALA A 108 33.00 -22.47 9.44
C ALA A 108 33.36 -23.50 10.52
N ASP A 109 34.58 -24.06 10.45
CA ASP A 109 35.08 -25.09 11.37
C ASP A 109 34.11 -26.25 11.64
N GLY A 110 33.40 -26.68 10.59
CA GLY A 110 32.43 -27.79 10.65
C GLY A 110 31.04 -27.40 11.17
N ILE A 111 30.86 -26.17 11.64
CA ILE A 111 29.56 -25.63 12.07
C ILE A 111 28.90 -24.88 10.93
N SER A 112 27.62 -25.15 10.69
CA SER A 112 26.85 -24.55 9.60
C SER A 112 25.74 -23.62 10.11
N GLY A 113 25.53 -22.54 9.36
CA GLY A 113 24.38 -21.65 9.45
C GLY A 113 23.69 -21.53 8.09
N SER A 114 22.47 -21.01 8.08
CA SER A 114 21.68 -20.91 6.85
C SER A 114 20.79 -19.67 6.77
N ALA A 115 20.51 -19.22 5.55
CA ALA A 115 19.54 -18.19 5.22
C ALA A 115 18.66 -18.63 4.05
N TRP A 116 17.45 -18.07 3.97
CA TRP A 116 16.56 -18.28 2.82
C TRP A 116 16.84 -17.26 1.73
N LEU A 117 16.88 -17.73 0.49
CA LEU A 117 16.90 -16.89 -0.70
C LEU A 117 15.72 -17.25 -1.59
N GLU A 118 14.96 -16.24 -1.98
CA GLU A 118 13.95 -16.35 -3.03
C GLU A 118 14.38 -15.58 -4.27
N VAL A 119 14.18 -16.19 -5.43
CA VAL A 119 14.26 -15.52 -6.72
C VAL A 119 12.84 -15.45 -7.25
N PHE A 120 12.30 -14.24 -7.35
CA PHE A 120 10.96 -13.98 -7.86
C PHE A 120 11.08 -12.98 -8.99
N VAL A 121 10.77 -13.38 -10.22
CA VAL A 121 10.79 -12.47 -11.36
C VAL A 121 9.36 -12.07 -11.66
N PRO A 122 8.96 -10.80 -11.44
CA PRO A 122 7.64 -10.32 -11.84
C PRO A 122 7.43 -10.57 -13.33
N SER A 123 6.22 -10.97 -13.71
CA SER A 123 5.91 -11.17 -15.13
C SER A 123 5.92 -9.83 -15.85
N GLU A 124 6.60 -9.77 -17.00
CA GLU A 124 6.49 -8.62 -17.89
C GLU A 124 5.12 -8.66 -18.58
N ILE A 125 4.29 -7.66 -18.31
CA ILE A 125 2.96 -7.53 -18.90
C ILE A 125 3.05 -6.50 -20.02
N GLU A 126 2.94 -6.97 -21.27
CA GLU A 126 2.93 -6.07 -22.44
C GLU A 126 1.70 -5.16 -22.45
N SER A 127 0.55 -5.71 -22.06
CA SER A 127 -0.71 -4.97 -21.94
C SER A 127 -1.64 -5.59 -20.90
N TYR A 128 -2.38 -4.73 -20.22
CA TYR A 128 -3.40 -5.09 -19.24
C TYR A 128 -4.76 -5.14 -19.92
N LEU A 129 -5.34 -6.33 -20.01
CA LEU A 129 -6.62 -6.57 -20.68
C LEU A 129 -7.78 -6.40 -19.70
N PRO A 130 -8.85 -5.67 -20.08
CA PRO A 130 -10.04 -5.52 -19.24
C PRO A 130 -10.63 -6.86 -18.80
N GLY A 131 -11.04 -6.93 -17.54
CA GLY A 131 -11.64 -8.11 -16.91
C GLY A 131 -10.67 -9.25 -16.57
N GLN A 132 -9.41 -9.21 -17.04
CA GLN A 132 -8.40 -10.20 -16.66
C GLN A 132 -7.81 -9.87 -15.29
N SER A 133 -7.67 -10.87 -14.42
CA SER A 133 -6.99 -10.72 -13.13
C SER A 133 -5.48 -10.83 -13.29
N TYR A 134 -4.76 -9.83 -12.80
CA TYR A 134 -3.31 -9.78 -12.69
C TYR A 134 -2.94 -9.73 -11.22
N VAL A 135 -2.13 -10.70 -10.78
CA VAL A 135 -1.80 -10.86 -9.36
C VAL A 135 -0.31 -10.68 -9.12
N GLY A 136 0.00 -10.01 -8.01
CA GLY A 136 1.35 -9.93 -7.47
C GLY A 136 1.83 -11.26 -6.89
N ARG A 137 3.02 -11.26 -6.29
CA ARG A 137 3.63 -12.42 -5.65
C ARG A 137 2.66 -13.06 -4.66
N GLU A 138 2.44 -14.37 -4.80
CA GLU A 138 1.52 -15.18 -3.96
C GLU A 138 0.05 -14.68 -3.93
N GLY A 139 -0.34 -13.80 -4.86
CA GLY A 139 -1.71 -13.26 -4.91
C GLY A 139 -2.03 -12.25 -3.81
N TYR A 140 -1.03 -11.59 -3.23
CA TYR A 140 -1.23 -10.63 -2.14
C TYR A 140 -1.82 -9.29 -2.60
N ALA A 141 -1.52 -8.88 -3.82
CA ALA A 141 -2.13 -7.76 -4.51
C ALA A 141 -2.77 -8.26 -5.82
N GLU A 142 -3.88 -7.65 -6.23
CA GLU A 142 -4.58 -7.97 -7.47
C GLU A 142 -5.01 -6.70 -8.19
N TYR A 143 -4.91 -6.72 -9.52
CA TYR A 143 -5.44 -5.72 -10.42
C TYR A 143 -6.32 -6.38 -11.46
N ILE A 144 -7.55 -5.87 -11.59
CA ILE A 144 -8.48 -6.21 -12.66
C ILE A 144 -8.70 -4.92 -13.46
N PRO A 145 -8.11 -4.81 -14.66
CA PRO A 145 -8.31 -3.65 -15.52
C PRO A 145 -9.77 -3.53 -15.93
N GLY A 146 -10.21 -2.28 -16.13
CA GLY A 146 -11.52 -1.95 -16.67
C GLY A 146 -11.38 -0.99 -17.84
N GLU A 147 -12.52 -0.56 -18.35
CA GLU A 147 -12.63 0.38 -19.46
C GLU A 147 -13.11 1.77 -18.99
N LEU A 148 -13.83 1.85 -17.87
CA LEU A 148 -14.35 3.11 -17.35
C LEU A 148 -13.22 4.03 -16.82
N PRO A 149 -13.38 5.37 -16.86
CA PRO A 149 -12.48 6.37 -16.28
C PRO A 149 -12.51 6.41 -14.74
N VAL A 150 -12.65 5.23 -14.12
CA VAL A 150 -12.85 5.03 -12.69
C VAL A 150 -11.89 3.95 -12.19
N VAL A 151 -11.10 4.32 -11.19
CA VAL A 151 -10.18 3.42 -10.47
C VAL A 151 -10.71 3.23 -9.06
N ILE A 152 -10.87 1.98 -8.61
CA ILE A 152 -11.36 1.64 -7.27
C ILE A 152 -10.33 0.76 -6.58
N SER A 153 -9.91 1.12 -5.37
CA SER A 153 -9.06 0.25 -4.55
C SER A 153 -9.71 -0.18 -3.24
N ALA A 154 -9.40 -1.38 -2.75
CA ALA A 154 -9.74 -1.83 -1.40
C ALA A 154 -8.47 -2.30 -0.66
N PRO A 155 -7.83 -1.43 0.14
CA PRO A 155 -6.56 -1.75 0.79
C PRO A 155 -6.72 -2.61 2.05
N HIS A 156 -7.88 -2.62 2.70
CA HIS A 156 -8.07 -3.20 4.05
C HIS A 156 -9.14 -4.29 4.15
N GLY A 157 -9.67 -4.75 3.01
CA GLY A 157 -10.72 -5.77 2.96
C GLY A 157 -10.21 -7.22 2.87
N GLY A 158 -8.89 -7.43 2.84
CA GLY A 158 -8.26 -8.74 2.74
C GLY A 158 -8.24 -9.52 4.07
N ASP A 159 -8.15 -10.85 3.97
CA ASP A 159 -8.16 -11.77 5.12
C ASP A 159 -6.87 -12.61 5.23
N LEU A 160 -5.98 -12.58 4.21
CA LEU A 160 -4.79 -13.42 4.19
C LEU A 160 -3.79 -13.03 5.28
N LYS A 161 -3.35 -14.04 6.05
CA LYS A 161 -2.35 -13.92 7.10
C LYS A 161 -1.23 -14.96 6.89
N PRO A 162 -0.45 -14.86 5.81
CA PRO A 162 0.61 -15.82 5.54
C PRO A 162 1.66 -15.79 6.67
N ASN A 163 2.25 -16.96 6.96
CA ASN A 163 3.28 -17.10 7.98
C ASN A 163 4.62 -16.47 7.56
N GLU A 164 4.83 -16.21 6.26
CA GLU A 164 6.08 -15.64 5.77
C GLU A 164 6.18 -14.12 6.04
N ILE A 165 5.05 -13.44 6.22
CA ILE A 165 4.96 -12.02 6.57
C ILE A 165 4.71 -11.89 8.07
N ASN A 166 5.54 -11.11 8.75
CA ASN A 166 5.35 -10.82 10.17
C ASN A 166 4.12 -9.94 10.41
N ASP A 167 3.51 -10.07 11.59
CA ASP A 167 2.47 -9.11 11.97
C ASP A 167 3.10 -7.75 12.27
N ARG A 168 2.45 -6.71 11.75
CA ARG A 168 2.72 -5.32 12.10
C ARG A 168 2.52 -5.11 13.59
N THR A 169 3.38 -4.31 14.18
CA THR A 169 3.49 -4.10 15.63
C THR A 169 3.05 -2.72 16.09
N TYR A 170 2.86 -1.78 15.16
CA TYR A 170 2.32 -0.44 15.44
C TYR A 170 1.39 0.03 14.33
N GLY A 171 0.65 1.12 14.59
CA GLY A 171 -0.42 1.61 13.72
C GLY A 171 -1.72 0.81 13.85
N VAL A 172 -2.70 1.12 13.00
CA VAL A 172 -4.00 0.41 12.97
C VAL A 172 -3.84 -0.90 12.21
N THR A 173 -4.36 -1.99 12.79
CA THR A 173 -4.25 -3.36 12.24
C THR A 173 -5.61 -4.04 12.02
N GLY A 174 -6.71 -3.40 12.42
CA GLY A 174 -8.05 -3.91 12.21
C GLY A 174 -8.45 -3.82 10.74
N ALA A 175 -9.05 -4.89 10.21
CA ALA A 175 -9.53 -4.93 8.84
C ALA A 175 -10.86 -4.19 8.65
N ASP A 176 -11.06 -3.68 7.45
CA ASP A 176 -12.28 -3.04 7.01
C ASP A 176 -13.23 -4.11 6.51
N ARG A 177 -13.85 -4.83 7.46
CA ARG A 177 -14.67 -6.01 7.17
C ARG A 177 -15.60 -5.81 5.98
N ASN A 178 -15.55 -6.75 5.03
CA ASN A 178 -16.39 -6.79 3.84
C ASN A 178 -16.22 -5.66 2.81
N THR A 179 -15.21 -4.77 2.91
CA THR A 179 -14.98 -3.76 1.86
C THR A 179 -14.49 -4.38 0.55
N ARG A 180 -13.72 -5.48 0.60
CA ARG A 180 -13.35 -6.24 -0.61
C ARG A 180 -14.56 -6.79 -1.37
N ASP A 181 -15.48 -7.47 -0.68
CA ASP A 181 -16.71 -7.97 -1.31
C ASP A 181 -17.60 -6.83 -1.81
N LEU A 182 -17.67 -5.71 -1.08
CA LEU A 182 -18.37 -4.52 -1.55
C LEU A 182 -17.74 -3.97 -2.85
N THR A 183 -16.42 -3.85 -2.94
CA THR A 183 -15.72 -3.36 -4.14
C THR A 183 -16.01 -4.23 -5.36
N PHE A 184 -15.97 -5.56 -5.22
CA PHE A 184 -16.35 -6.44 -6.34
C PHE A 184 -17.82 -6.27 -6.73
N ARG A 185 -18.74 -6.09 -5.77
CA ARG A 185 -20.16 -5.84 -6.11
C ARG A 185 -20.38 -4.52 -6.83
N VAL A 186 -19.64 -3.46 -6.47
CA VAL A 186 -19.69 -2.17 -7.18
C VAL A 186 -19.20 -2.35 -8.60
N ARG A 187 -18.11 -3.11 -8.80
CA ARG A 187 -17.62 -3.47 -10.14
C ARG A 187 -18.70 -4.17 -10.96
N GLU A 188 -19.34 -5.20 -10.42
CA GLU A 188 -20.40 -5.92 -11.13
C GLU A 188 -21.62 -5.03 -11.39
N ALA A 189 -22.02 -4.17 -10.45
CA ALA A 189 -23.12 -3.24 -10.65
C ALA A 189 -22.85 -2.24 -11.78
N LEU A 190 -21.61 -1.77 -11.91
CA LEU A 190 -21.19 -0.90 -13.01
C LEU A 190 -21.23 -1.63 -14.37
N ILE A 191 -20.82 -2.89 -14.40
CA ILE A 191 -20.90 -3.72 -15.61
C ILE A 191 -22.37 -3.98 -15.98
N ASP A 192 -23.22 -4.28 -15.01
CA ASP A 192 -24.65 -4.50 -15.24
C ASP A 192 -25.34 -3.22 -15.77
N ALA A 193 -24.90 -2.04 -15.32
CA ALA A 193 -25.44 -0.75 -15.74
C ALA A 193 -24.96 -0.31 -17.13
N THR A 194 -23.66 -0.46 -17.42
CA THR A 194 -23.00 0.17 -18.58
C THR A 194 -22.45 -0.82 -19.62
N GLY A 195 -22.27 -2.08 -19.23
CA GLY A 195 -21.50 -3.05 -20.02
C GLY A 195 -19.98 -2.95 -19.84
N TYR A 196 -19.47 -1.97 -19.10
CA TYR A 196 -18.05 -1.70 -18.90
C TYR A 196 -17.64 -1.79 -17.42
N ALA A 197 -16.38 -2.13 -17.16
CA ALA A 197 -15.89 -2.28 -15.79
C ALA A 197 -15.05 -1.06 -15.35
N PRO A 198 -15.06 -0.69 -14.05
CA PRO A 198 -13.99 0.13 -13.49
C PRO A 198 -12.69 -0.69 -13.35
N HIS A 199 -11.56 0.02 -13.25
CA HIS A 199 -10.30 -0.58 -12.79
C HIS A 199 -10.39 -0.92 -11.30
N VAL A 200 -10.06 -2.15 -10.90
CA VAL A 200 -10.15 -2.59 -9.50
C VAL A 200 -8.80 -3.09 -8.98
N ILE A 201 -8.35 -2.54 -7.85
CA ILE A 201 -7.10 -2.93 -7.17
C ILE A 201 -7.39 -3.41 -5.75
N ILE A 202 -6.97 -4.62 -5.40
CA ILE A 202 -7.29 -5.26 -4.11
C ILE A 202 -6.02 -5.67 -3.40
N SER A 203 -5.94 -5.38 -2.10
CA SER A 203 -5.01 -6.10 -1.21
C SER A 203 -5.75 -7.28 -0.59
N HIS A 204 -5.24 -8.48 -0.81
CA HIS A 204 -5.78 -9.70 -0.20
C HIS A 204 -5.21 -9.96 1.19
N LEU A 205 -4.12 -9.29 1.55
CA LEU A 205 -3.54 -9.34 2.89
C LEU A 205 -4.45 -8.67 3.91
N HIS A 206 -4.55 -9.29 5.08
CA HIS A 206 -5.15 -8.66 6.24
C HIS A 206 -4.29 -7.47 6.68
N ARG A 207 -4.93 -6.37 7.14
CA ARG A 207 -4.24 -5.12 7.53
C ARG A 207 -3.15 -5.28 8.60
N SER A 208 -3.23 -6.36 9.39
CA SER A 208 -2.19 -6.74 10.34
C SER A 208 -0.88 -7.21 9.70
N LYS A 209 -0.90 -7.63 8.43
CA LYS A 209 0.29 -8.04 7.66
C LYS A 209 0.85 -6.88 6.84
N LEU A 210 -0.04 -6.11 6.23
CA LEU A 210 0.31 -4.97 5.40
C LEU A 210 -0.82 -3.94 5.47
N ASP A 211 -0.50 -2.67 5.69
CA ASP A 211 -1.45 -1.57 5.48
C ASP A 211 -1.04 -0.78 4.23
N PRO A 212 -1.57 -1.11 3.05
CA PRO A 212 -1.18 -0.43 1.82
C PRO A 212 -1.78 0.98 1.70
N ASN A 213 -2.55 1.45 2.69
CA ASN A 213 -2.95 2.86 2.82
C ASN A 213 -2.05 3.61 3.84
N ARG A 214 -0.76 3.24 3.88
CA ARG A 214 0.33 3.92 4.60
C ARG A 214 1.58 3.98 3.74
N GLU A 215 2.47 4.90 4.13
CA GLU A 215 3.83 4.96 3.60
C GLU A 215 4.57 3.65 3.95
N ILE A 216 5.45 3.16 3.07
CA ILE A 216 5.98 1.80 3.11
C ILE A 216 6.62 1.42 4.46
N VAL A 217 7.29 2.38 5.13
CA VAL A 217 7.93 2.14 6.43
C VAL A 217 6.91 1.74 7.50
N GLU A 218 5.77 2.43 7.57
CA GLU A 218 4.67 2.07 8.47
C GLU A 218 3.87 0.88 7.93
N ALA A 219 3.67 0.81 6.61
CA ALA A 219 2.84 -0.17 5.95
C ALA A 219 3.36 -1.60 6.13
N ALA A 220 4.66 -1.81 5.87
CA ALA A 220 5.30 -3.11 5.80
C ALA A 220 6.28 -3.37 6.96
N GLN A 221 6.70 -2.31 7.67
CA GLN A 221 7.60 -2.39 8.83
C GLN A 221 8.91 -3.17 8.59
N GLY A 222 9.48 -3.07 7.38
CA GLY A 222 10.72 -3.75 7.02
C GLY A 222 10.57 -5.23 6.68
N ASP A 223 9.34 -5.76 6.63
CA ASP A 223 9.10 -7.12 6.14
C ASP A 223 9.18 -7.16 4.61
N LEU A 224 10.18 -7.87 4.11
CA LEU A 224 10.51 -7.97 2.69
C LEU A 224 9.33 -8.33 1.78
N TYR A 225 8.47 -9.26 2.22
CA TYR A 225 7.36 -9.74 1.42
C TYR A 225 6.17 -8.78 1.50
N ALA A 226 5.97 -8.13 2.64
CA ALA A 226 5.01 -7.04 2.75
C ALA A 226 5.42 -5.81 1.91
N GLU A 227 6.71 -5.48 1.85
CA GLU A 227 7.23 -4.37 1.02
C GLU A 227 7.02 -4.62 -0.47
N LEU A 228 7.22 -5.86 -0.94
CA LEU A 228 6.91 -6.23 -2.32
C LEU A 228 5.41 -6.14 -2.60
N ALA A 229 4.56 -6.72 -1.74
CA ALA A 229 3.11 -6.65 -1.92
C ALA A 229 2.58 -5.20 -1.87
N TRP A 230 3.21 -4.33 -1.06
CA TRP A 230 2.94 -2.89 -1.05
C TRP A 230 3.28 -2.27 -2.40
N THR A 231 4.48 -2.55 -2.91
CA THR A 231 4.96 -2.03 -4.21
C THR A 231 4.02 -2.45 -5.34
N GLU A 232 3.67 -3.73 -5.41
CA GLU A 232 2.75 -4.27 -6.42
C GLU A 232 1.37 -3.59 -6.35
N PHE A 233 0.80 -3.44 -5.15
CA PHE A 233 -0.49 -2.75 -4.97
C PHE A 233 -0.42 -1.28 -5.43
N GLN A 234 0.64 -0.56 -5.07
CA GLN A 234 0.83 0.84 -5.44
C GLN A 234 1.07 1.00 -6.95
N ASP A 235 1.83 0.10 -7.56
CA ASP A 235 2.09 0.09 -9.00
C ASP A 235 0.82 -0.22 -9.81
N PHE A 236 -0.04 -1.12 -9.33
CA PHE A 236 -1.32 -1.37 -9.98
C PHE A 236 -2.24 -0.14 -9.97
N ILE A 237 -2.28 0.63 -8.88
CA ILE A 237 -3.03 1.89 -8.86
C ILE A 237 -2.42 2.89 -9.85
N ARG A 238 -1.09 3.02 -9.87
CA ARG A 238 -0.38 3.88 -10.81
C ARG A 238 -0.75 3.55 -12.26
N ILE A 239 -0.63 2.27 -12.63
CA ILE A 239 -0.92 1.78 -13.99
C ILE A 239 -2.37 2.12 -14.36
N ALA A 240 -3.34 1.79 -13.51
CA ALA A 240 -4.74 2.10 -13.78
C ALA A 240 -5.00 3.61 -13.96
N ARG A 241 -4.39 4.46 -13.12
CA ARG A 241 -4.54 5.92 -13.25
C ARG A 241 -3.88 6.46 -14.51
N GLU A 242 -2.71 5.94 -14.88
CA GLU A 242 -2.01 6.31 -16.12
C GLU A 242 -2.84 5.91 -17.35
N THR A 243 -3.50 4.75 -17.32
CA THR A 243 -4.47 4.33 -18.36
C THR A 243 -5.62 5.32 -18.45
N VAL A 244 -6.31 5.61 -17.34
CA VAL A 244 -7.43 6.57 -17.33
C VAL A 244 -7.00 7.96 -17.83
N ALA A 245 -5.87 8.46 -17.35
CA ALA A 245 -5.35 9.75 -17.79
C ALA A 245 -5.00 9.78 -19.29
N THR A 246 -4.51 8.67 -19.84
CA THR A 246 -4.16 8.55 -21.26
C THR A 246 -5.40 8.48 -22.14
N ASP A 247 -6.39 7.68 -21.74
CA ASP A 247 -7.54 7.36 -22.58
C ASP A 247 -8.63 8.45 -22.51
N TYR A 248 -8.78 9.10 -21.35
CA TYR A 248 -9.85 10.05 -21.09
C TYR A 248 -9.37 11.48 -20.75
N GLY A 249 -8.08 11.66 -20.45
CA GLY A 249 -7.52 12.94 -20.03
C GLY A 249 -7.84 13.34 -18.59
N SER A 250 -8.85 12.74 -17.96
CA SER A 250 -9.21 12.93 -16.55
C SER A 250 -10.07 11.76 -16.05
N GLY A 251 -10.29 11.66 -14.73
CA GLY A 251 -11.16 10.63 -14.17
C GLY A 251 -11.18 10.61 -12.64
N MET A 252 -11.70 9.53 -12.06
CA MET A 252 -11.87 9.41 -10.61
C MET A 252 -11.19 8.18 -10.00
N TYR A 253 -10.63 8.38 -8.81
CA TYR A 253 -10.07 7.34 -7.95
C TYR A 253 -10.87 7.24 -6.64
N PHE A 254 -11.38 6.06 -6.33
CA PHE A 254 -12.12 5.76 -5.10
C PHE A 254 -11.35 4.79 -4.22
N ASP A 255 -10.96 5.22 -3.03
CA ASP A 255 -10.32 4.37 -2.03
C ASP A 255 -11.36 3.87 -1.03
N MET A 256 -11.67 2.57 -1.07
CA MET A 256 -12.79 1.95 -0.35
C MET A 256 -12.37 1.53 1.05
N HIS A 257 -12.94 2.19 2.06
CA HIS A 257 -12.70 1.92 3.48
C HIS A 257 -14.02 1.68 4.23
N GLY A 258 -13.89 1.32 5.50
CA GLY A 258 -15.03 1.19 6.38
C GLY A 258 -14.72 1.56 7.81
N HIS A 259 -15.59 2.38 8.40
CA HIS A 259 -15.48 2.80 9.79
C HIS A 259 -16.52 2.14 10.69
N GLY A 260 -16.33 2.34 12.00
CA GLY A 260 -17.25 1.94 13.07
C GLY A 260 -17.61 3.09 13.99
N HIS A 261 -17.64 4.32 13.47
CA HIS A 261 -18.02 5.49 14.27
C HIS A 261 -19.51 5.40 14.70
N PRO A 262 -19.90 6.04 15.80
CA PRO A 262 -21.29 6.00 16.29
C PRO A 262 -22.30 6.65 15.33
N ILE A 263 -21.86 7.59 14.48
CA ILE A 263 -22.73 8.28 13.54
C ILE A 263 -22.84 7.44 12.28
N HIS A 264 -24.06 6.98 11.99
CA HIS A 264 -24.35 6.18 10.81
C HIS A 264 -24.42 7.10 9.57
N ARG A 265 -23.29 7.20 8.86
CA ARG A 265 -23.15 7.94 7.61
C ARG A 265 -21.97 7.40 6.82
N ILE A 266 -21.84 7.78 5.56
CA ILE A 266 -20.62 7.60 4.78
C ILE A 266 -19.74 8.84 4.99
N GLU A 267 -18.45 8.68 5.27
CA GLU A 267 -17.52 9.81 5.39
C GLU A 267 -16.68 9.91 4.11
N LEU A 268 -16.70 11.08 3.46
CA LEU A 268 -16.08 11.31 2.14
C LEU A 268 -14.77 12.08 2.31
N GLY A 269 -13.66 11.36 2.43
CA GLY A 269 -12.34 11.92 2.66
C GLY A 269 -11.73 12.61 1.43
N TYR A 270 -11.73 13.95 1.44
CA TYR A 270 -11.18 14.81 0.37
C TYR A 270 -9.80 15.41 0.67
N LEU A 271 -9.08 14.91 1.68
CA LEU A 271 -7.90 15.50 2.34
C LEU A 271 -8.14 16.82 3.07
N LEU A 272 -9.41 17.19 3.26
CA LEU A 272 -9.83 18.36 4.02
C LEU A 272 -10.22 17.93 5.43
N GLY A 273 -9.62 18.59 6.43
CA GLY A 273 -9.91 18.32 7.84
C GLY A 273 -11.24 18.90 8.29
N ARG A 274 -11.65 18.57 9.52
CA ARG A 274 -12.80 19.22 10.16
C ARG A 274 -12.67 20.74 10.21
N SER A 275 -11.46 21.23 10.48
CA SER A 275 -11.14 22.66 10.49
C SER A 275 -11.36 23.34 9.14
N ASP A 276 -11.19 22.61 8.03
CA ASP A 276 -11.46 23.14 6.69
C ASP A 276 -12.95 23.01 6.36
N LEU A 277 -13.57 21.83 6.55
CA LEU A 277 -14.97 21.57 6.19
C LEU A 277 -15.99 22.36 7.02
N ASN A 278 -15.64 22.77 8.24
CA ASN A 278 -16.50 23.62 9.08
C ASN A 278 -16.48 25.10 8.65
N LEU A 279 -15.65 25.48 7.67
CA LEU A 279 -15.65 26.83 7.12
C LEU A 279 -16.92 27.10 6.29
N SER A 280 -17.28 28.37 6.15
CA SER A 280 -18.35 28.78 5.23
C SER A 280 -17.95 28.57 3.77
N ASP A 281 -18.93 28.50 2.88
CA ASP A 281 -18.68 28.30 1.44
C ASP A 281 -17.71 29.34 0.87
N ASN A 282 -17.86 30.61 1.25
CA ASN A 282 -16.95 31.68 0.83
C ASN A 282 -15.47 31.42 1.18
N PHE A 283 -15.18 30.71 2.27
CA PHE A 283 -13.81 30.33 2.63
C PHE A 283 -13.37 29.02 1.95
N LEU A 284 -14.28 28.06 1.79
CA LEU A 284 -14.02 26.82 1.04
C LEU A 284 -13.70 27.11 -0.43
N ASP A 285 -14.33 28.11 -1.02
CA ASP A 285 -14.15 28.53 -2.42
C ASP A 285 -12.79 29.23 -2.67
N ASN A 286 -11.92 29.31 -1.66
CA ASN A 286 -10.56 29.81 -1.81
C ASN A 286 -9.65 28.74 -2.43
N THR A 287 -8.80 29.15 -3.39
CA THR A 287 -7.82 28.28 -4.04
C THR A 287 -6.86 27.59 -3.08
N THR A 288 -6.55 28.22 -1.93
CA THR A 288 -5.71 27.62 -0.88
C THR A 288 -6.36 26.40 -0.23
N ILE A 289 -7.69 26.37 -0.13
CA ILE A 289 -8.41 25.20 0.42
C ILE A 289 -8.50 24.12 -0.65
N ARG A 290 -8.90 24.48 -1.88
CA ARG A 290 -8.94 23.57 -3.03
C ARG A 290 -7.60 22.85 -3.24
N ASP A 291 -6.49 23.58 -3.20
CA ASP A 291 -5.16 23.03 -3.48
C ASP A 291 -4.64 22.09 -2.37
N LYS A 292 -5.32 21.98 -1.22
CA LYS A 292 -5.07 20.94 -0.20
C LYS A 292 -5.85 19.64 -0.46
N SER A 293 -6.77 19.64 -1.41
CA SER A 293 -7.72 18.55 -1.61
C SER A 293 -7.27 17.56 -2.67
N SER A 294 -7.69 16.30 -2.52
CA SER A 294 -7.62 15.28 -3.56
C SER A 294 -8.55 15.51 -4.76
N LEU A 295 -9.41 16.53 -4.70
CA LEU A 295 -10.26 17.00 -5.81
C LEU A 295 -9.70 18.25 -6.52
N ARG A 296 -8.45 18.63 -6.28
CA ARG A 296 -7.89 19.87 -6.81
C ARG A 296 -8.00 20.02 -8.33
N SER A 297 -7.79 18.95 -9.12
CA SER A 297 -7.90 19.00 -10.59
C SER A 297 -9.33 19.31 -11.00
N LEU A 298 -10.30 18.51 -10.56
CA LEU A 298 -11.71 18.77 -10.81
C LEU A 298 -12.15 20.17 -10.35
N GLY A 299 -11.75 20.60 -9.16
CA GLY A 299 -12.05 21.94 -8.64
C GLY A 299 -11.33 23.09 -9.35
N THR A 300 -10.33 22.79 -10.20
CA THR A 300 -9.67 23.79 -11.04
C THR A 300 -10.39 23.95 -12.38
N GLU A 301 -10.98 22.87 -12.87
CA GLU A 301 -11.61 22.80 -14.20
C GLU A 301 -13.12 23.08 -14.16
N SER A 302 -13.77 22.81 -13.03
CA SER A 302 -15.22 22.97 -12.87
C SER A 302 -15.67 24.44 -12.91
N GLU A 303 -16.83 24.67 -13.50
CA GLU A 303 -17.55 25.95 -13.42
C GLU A 303 -18.24 26.15 -12.05
N LEU A 304 -18.42 25.08 -11.28
CA LEU A 304 -18.99 25.13 -9.94
C LEU A 304 -17.96 25.65 -8.94
N SER A 305 -18.44 26.32 -7.89
CA SER A 305 -17.58 26.68 -6.77
C SER A 305 -17.12 25.42 -6.02
N PHE A 306 -15.97 25.49 -5.36
CA PHE A 306 -15.38 24.30 -4.73
C PHE A 306 -16.26 23.73 -3.60
N SER A 307 -16.92 24.60 -2.84
CA SER A 307 -17.93 24.19 -1.86
C SER A 307 -19.09 23.41 -2.49
N ARG A 308 -19.52 23.75 -3.71
CA ARG A 308 -20.57 23.01 -4.43
C ARG A 308 -20.10 21.62 -4.85
N LEU A 309 -18.83 21.45 -5.22
CA LEU A 309 -18.25 20.14 -5.49
C LEU A 309 -18.13 19.25 -4.25
N LEU A 310 -17.95 19.85 -3.06
CA LEU A 310 -17.86 19.12 -1.80
C LEU A 310 -19.23 18.77 -1.23
N ARG A 311 -20.19 19.71 -1.24
CA ARG A 311 -21.44 19.61 -0.47
C ARG A 311 -22.68 20.19 -1.13
N GLY A 312 -22.63 20.47 -2.43
CA GLY A 312 -23.81 20.85 -3.21
C GLY A 312 -24.69 19.65 -3.59
N GLU A 313 -25.85 19.92 -4.19
CA GLU A 313 -26.81 18.87 -4.59
C GLU A 313 -26.20 17.84 -5.56
N THR A 314 -25.30 18.29 -6.44
CA THR A 314 -24.58 17.42 -7.38
C THR A 314 -23.22 16.96 -6.87
N SER A 315 -22.87 17.24 -5.60
CA SER A 315 -21.65 16.64 -5.03
C SER A 315 -21.84 15.13 -4.87
N PHE A 316 -20.73 14.40 -4.71
CA PHE A 316 -20.81 12.96 -4.46
C PHE A 316 -21.68 12.63 -3.24
N GLY A 317 -21.56 13.43 -2.17
CA GLY A 317 -22.42 13.32 -0.99
C GLY A 317 -23.87 13.76 -1.22
N GLY A 318 -24.12 14.71 -2.13
CA GLY A 318 -25.47 15.09 -2.56
C GLY A 318 -26.20 13.94 -3.24
N TYR A 319 -25.53 13.26 -4.17
CA TYR A 319 -26.10 12.08 -4.84
C TYR A 319 -26.32 10.90 -3.89
N LEU A 320 -25.38 10.61 -2.98
CA LEU A 320 -25.59 9.61 -1.92
C LEU A 320 -26.81 9.93 -1.06
N GLN A 321 -26.93 11.20 -0.64
CA GLN A 321 -28.06 11.67 0.16
C GLN A 321 -29.39 11.52 -0.61
N ALA A 322 -29.42 11.89 -1.89
CA ALA A 322 -30.59 11.73 -2.75
C ALA A 322 -31.01 10.26 -2.88
N ALA A 323 -30.04 9.34 -2.92
CA ALA A 323 -30.25 7.90 -2.91
C ALA A 323 -30.58 7.32 -1.50
N GLY A 324 -30.74 8.16 -0.48
CA GLY A 324 -31.14 7.75 0.87
C GLY A 324 -29.98 7.36 1.80
N PHE A 325 -28.73 7.57 1.40
CA PHE A 325 -27.55 7.31 2.22
C PHE A 325 -26.97 8.61 2.77
N ARG A 326 -27.09 8.80 4.08
CA ARG A 326 -26.47 9.94 4.75
C ARG A 326 -24.96 9.91 4.53
N SER A 327 -24.38 11.03 4.12
CA SER A 327 -22.93 11.19 3.97
C SER A 327 -22.44 12.55 4.45
N VAL A 328 -21.15 12.66 4.78
CA VAL A 328 -20.51 13.93 5.13
C VAL A 328 -19.22 14.11 4.31
N PRO A 329 -18.97 15.30 3.72
CA PRO A 329 -19.92 16.41 3.59
C PRO A 329 -21.02 16.14 2.52
N SER A 330 -22.19 16.74 2.70
CA SER A 330 -23.36 16.71 1.80
C SER A 330 -24.28 17.92 2.06
N PRO A 331 -25.30 18.20 1.23
CA PRO A 331 -26.22 19.33 1.47
C PRO A 331 -26.88 19.34 2.86
N SER A 332 -27.28 18.16 3.37
CA SER A 332 -27.94 18.03 4.68
C SER A 332 -26.97 17.78 5.85
N ASP A 333 -25.74 17.37 5.57
CA ASP A 333 -24.65 17.17 6.56
C ASP A 333 -23.37 17.84 6.01
N PRO A 334 -23.32 19.18 5.96
CA PRO A 334 -22.30 19.94 5.21
C PRO A 334 -20.90 19.89 5.80
N SER A 335 -20.77 19.47 7.06
CA SER A 335 -19.50 19.41 7.76
C SER A 335 -19.55 18.44 8.94
N PRO A 336 -18.41 17.87 9.34
CA PRO A 336 -18.35 16.93 10.46
C PRO A 336 -18.49 17.61 11.84
N ASN A 337 -18.44 18.95 11.93
CA ASN A 337 -18.45 19.68 13.20
C ASN A 337 -17.35 19.17 14.14
N GLU A 338 -17.70 18.80 15.36
CA GLU A 338 -16.81 18.21 16.37
C GLU A 338 -16.72 16.68 16.29
N ASP A 339 -17.51 16.05 15.40
CA ASP A 339 -17.60 14.61 15.32
C ASP A 339 -16.34 13.98 14.72
N ALA A 340 -16.17 12.68 14.93
CA ALA A 340 -15.13 11.91 14.25
C ALA A 340 -15.38 11.92 12.74
N TYR A 341 -14.28 11.94 11.98
CA TYR A 341 -14.29 12.01 10.53
C TYR A 341 -12.93 11.60 9.98
N PHE A 342 -12.88 10.69 9.01
CA PHE A 342 -11.66 10.41 8.27
C PHE A 342 -11.51 11.34 7.07
N THR A 343 -10.36 12.00 7.01
CA THR A 343 -10.08 13.01 5.99
C THR A 343 -9.60 12.44 4.67
N GLY A 344 -9.30 11.14 4.59
CA GLY A 344 -8.54 10.53 3.50
C GLY A 344 -7.09 10.22 3.90
N GLY A 345 -6.61 9.07 3.45
CA GLY A 345 -5.36 8.44 3.87
C GLY A 345 -4.19 8.67 2.90
N TYR A 346 -3.23 7.75 2.95
CA TYR A 346 -2.03 7.78 2.10
C TYR A 346 -2.37 7.65 0.63
N ASN A 347 -3.24 6.71 0.27
CA ASN A 347 -3.65 6.45 -1.09
C ASN A 347 -4.40 7.64 -1.68
N THR A 348 -5.38 8.21 -0.97
CA THR A 348 -6.07 9.43 -1.42
C THR A 348 -5.10 10.59 -1.63
N ARG A 349 -4.07 10.71 -0.79
CA ARG A 349 -3.00 11.72 -0.92
C ARG A 349 -2.11 11.49 -2.14
N ARG A 350 -1.75 10.24 -2.39
CA ARG A 350 -0.80 9.84 -3.44
C ARG A 350 -1.45 9.75 -4.81
N TRP A 351 -2.69 9.27 -4.86
CA TRP A 351 -3.42 8.87 -6.07
C TRP A 351 -4.69 9.69 -6.33
N GLY A 352 -5.03 10.62 -5.44
CA GLY A 352 -5.91 11.72 -5.81
C GLY A 352 -5.13 12.83 -6.52
N SER A 353 -5.80 13.94 -6.81
CA SER A 353 -5.17 15.04 -7.55
C SER A 353 -4.54 16.11 -6.64
N LEU A 354 -4.01 15.76 -5.46
CA LEU A 354 -3.42 16.75 -4.53
C LEU A 354 -2.28 17.54 -5.19
N THR A 355 -1.40 16.84 -5.88
CA THR A 355 -0.24 17.41 -6.58
C THR A 355 -0.69 18.06 -7.90
N GLY A 356 -0.10 19.20 -8.24
CA GLY A 356 -0.45 19.92 -9.47
C GLY A 356 0.01 19.13 -10.71
N GLY A 357 -0.83 19.06 -11.74
CA GLY A 357 -0.59 18.29 -12.95
C GLY A 357 -1.19 16.88 -12.95
N GLU A 358 -1.69 16.41 -11.80
CA GLU A 358 -2.53 15.21 -11.73
C GLU A 358 -3.91 15.50 -12.33
N VAL A 359 -4.44 14.57 -13.12
CA VAL A 359 -5.75 14.71 -13.80
C VAL A 359 -6.82 13.73 -13.31
N VAL A 360 -6.43 12.77 -12.46
CA VAL A 360 -7.37 11.85 -11.81
C VAL A 360 -7.58 12.33 -10.37
N SER A 361 -8.78 12.85 -10.08
CA SER A 361 -9.20 13.27 -8.75
C SER A 361 -9.59 12.08 -7.87
N GLY A 362 -9.60 12.24 -6.54
CA GLY A 362 -9.79 11.09 -5.65
C GLY A 362 -10.62 11.35 -4.39
N ILE A 363 -11.30 10.30 -3.91
CA ILE A 363 -12.15 10.32 -2.71
C ILE A 363 -11.87 9.05 -1.89
N GLN A 364 -11.63 9.19 -0.57
CA GLN A 364 -11.72 8.05 0.34
C GLN A 364 -13.17 7.87 0.77
N LEU A 365 -13.74 6.69 0.57
CA LEU A 365 -15.10 6.36 0.96
C LEU A 365 -15.09 5.51 2.23
N GLU A 366 -15.43 6.12 3.37
CA GLU A 366 -15.58 5.40 4.63
C GLU A 366 -17.02 4.93 4.81
N HIS A 367 -17.23 3.63 4.64
CA HIS A 367 -18.56 3.05 4.74
C HIS A 367 -18.88 2.63 6.18
N GLN A 368 -20.00 3.11 6.73
CA GLN A 368 -20.52 2.62 8.00
C GLN A 368 -20.72 1.10 7.95
N PHE A 369 -20.44 0.38 9.04
CA PHE A 369 -20.62 -1.07 9.06
C PHE A 369 -22.09 -1.48 8.90
N THR A 370 -22.93 -1.05 9.84
CA THR A 370 -24.35 -1.43 9.92
C THR A 370 -25.16 -0.83 8.78
N GLY A 371 -25.96 -1.65 8.09
CA GLY A 371 -26.87 -1.21 7.04
C GLY A 371 -26.23 -1.00 5.66
N ILE A 372 -24.90 -1.03 5.55
CA ILE A 372 -24.17 -0.91 4.28
C ILE A 372 -23.37 -2.19 4.01
N ARG A 373 -22.47 -2.56 4.92
CA ARG A 373 -21.49 -3.64 4.68
C ARG A 373 -21.56 -4.83 5.62
N ASP A 374 -22.46 -4.82 6.59
CA ASP A 374 -22.69 -5.88 7.57
C ASP A 374 -23.24 -7.19 6.97
N THR A 375 -24.17 -7.11 6.02
CA THR A 375 -24.78 -8.29 5.37
C THR A 375 -24.52 -8.31 3.87
N GLN A 376 -24.59 -9.50 3.26
CA GLN A 376 -24.47 -9.64 1.81
C GLN A 376 -25.56 -8.86 1.06
N ALA A 377 -26.80 -8.90 1.55
CA ALA A 377 -27.92 -8.19 0.95
C ALA A 377 -27.71 -6.68 0.97
N ASN A 378 -27.25 -6.12 2.11
CA ASN A 378 -26.95 -4.69 2.22
C ASN A 378 -25.83 -4.28 1.27
N ARG A 379 -24.77 -5.11 1.14
CA ARG A 379 -23.68 -4.83 0.20
C ARG A 379 -24.14 -4.86 -1.25
N GLN A 380 -25.00 -5.80 -1.63
CA GLN A 380 -25.56 -5.85 -2.98
C GLN A 380 -26.43 -4.62 -3.27
N ALA A 381 -27.33 -4.26 -2.36
CA ALA A 381 -28.21 -3.12 -2.53
C ALA A 381 -27.42 -1.80 -2.62
N TYR A 382 -26.46 -1.59 -1.72
CA TYR A 382 -25.64 -0.39 -1.73
C TYR A 382 -24.68 -0.34 -2.92
N ALA A 383 -24.16 -1.47 -3.41
CA ALA A 383 -23.29 -1.49 -4.58
C ALA A 383 -23.98 -0.94 -5.84
N VAL A 384 -25.26 -1.28 -6.04
CA VAL A 384 -26.07 -0.72 -7.14
C VAL A 384 -26.21 0.79 -7.01
N VAL A 385 -26.50 1.27 -5.80
CA VAL A 385 -26.61 2.71 -5.52
C VAL A 385 -25.29 3.43 -5.74
N LEU A 386 -24.18 2.86 -5.26
CA LEU A 386 -22.87 3.47 -5.42
C LEU A 386 -22.43 3.50 -6.90
N ALA A 387 -22.77 2.49 -7.69
CA ALA A 387 -22.54 2.50 -9.14
C ALA A 387 -23.29 3.65 -9.83
N GLU A 388 -24.59 3.80 -9.54
CA GLU A 388 -25.42 4.91 -10.06
C GLU A 388 -24.88 6.28 -9.63
N VAL A 389 -24.45 6.42 -8.37
CA VAL A 389 -23.85 7.67 -7.86
C VAL A 389 -22.53 7.99 -8.56
N ILE A 390 -21.70 6.98 -8.83
CA ILE A 390 -20.45 7.15 -9.57
C ILE A 390 -20.76 7.63 -11.00
N GLU A 391 -21.69 6.98 -11.69
CA GLU A 391 -22.14 7.35 -13.03
C GLU A 391 -22.62 8.80 -13.09
N LEU A 392 -23.62 9.16 -12.26
CA LEU A 392 -24.17 10.53 -12.21
C LEU A 392 -23.11 11.58 -11.88
N TYR A 393 -22.15 11.24 -11.00
CA TYR A 393 -21.06 12.15 -10.67
C TYR A 393 -20.09 12.32 -11.84
N MET A 394 -19.75 11.25 -12.55
CA MET A 394 -18.88 11.30 -13.71
C MET A 394 -19.52 12.09 -14.87
N GLU A 395 -20.79 11.82 -15.18
CA GLU A 395 -21.52 12.54 -16.23
C GLU A 395 -21.63 14.04 -15.94
N GLU A 396 -21.99 14.41 -14.71
CA GLU A 396 -22.18 15.82 -14.33
C GLU A 396 -20.86 16.61 -14.33
N HIS A 397 -19.78 16.03 -13.81
CA HIS A 397 -18.55 16.78 -13.51
C HIS A 397 -17.43 16.61 -14.52
N PHE A 398 -17.46 15.54 -15.30
CA PHE A 398 -16.48 15.26 -16.35
C PHE A 398 -17.11 15.31 -17.75
N GLY A 399 -18.44 15.19 -17.87
CA GLY A 399 -19.16 15.22 -19.15
C GLY A 399 -19.07 13.91 -19.93
N PHE A 400 -18.52 12.86 -19.33
CA PHE A 400 -18.39 11.52 -19.91
C PHE A 400 -18.36 10.47 -18.81
N PHE A 401 -18.68 9.23 -19.18
CA PHE A 401 -18.57 8.08 -18.28
C PHE A 401 -18.14 6.81 -19.00
N GLU A 402 -18.64 6.57 -20.20
CA GLU A 402 -18.33 5.37 -20.99
C GLU A 402 -17.23 5.64 -22.05
N PRO A 403 -16.56 4.59 -22.56
CA PRO A 403 -15.72 4.69 -23.76
C PRO A 403 -16.52 5.24 -24.96
N ASN A 404 -15.86 6.03 -25.81
CA ASN A 404 -16.48 6.59 -27.04
C ASN A 404 -16.80 5.56 -28.12
#